data_AF-A0A948GRD5-F1
#
_entry.id   AF-A0A948GRD5-F1
#
_cell.length_a   1.000
_cell.length_b   1.000
_cell.length_c   1.000
_cell.angle_alpha   90.00
_cell.angle_beta   90.00
_cell.angle_gamma   90.00
#
_symmetry.space_group_name_H-M   'P 1'
#
loop_
_entity.id
_entity.type
_entity.pdbx_description
1 polymer ?
#
loop_
_entity_poly.entity_id
_entity_poly.type
_entity_poly.pdbx_seq_one_letter_code
_entity_poly.pdbx_strand_id
1 'polypeptide(L)'
;MNVKLGDVAIIIKGRWPNVGRIIYVARETGDRDYTAMGYGILPSWIVESLGGDLDTDAGPAQRGFTPDISLRRLDLTPEQAKAMRTAKADHDFKAALDELAVVFANYEKSQKQRKRSKERTTADLLA
;
A
#
# COMPACT_ATOMS: atom_id res chain seq x y z
N MET A 1 -20.70 -5.57 -14.88
CA MET A 1 -19.46 -5.30 -14.15
C MET A 1 -18.28 -5.67 -15.03
N ASN A 2 -17.29 -4.79 -15.16
CA ASN A 2 -16.11 -4.93 -16.01
C ASN A 2 -15.05 -5.88 -15.44
N VAL A 3 -15.10 -6.08 -14.12
CA VAL A 3 -14.20 -6.96 -13.38
C VAL A 3 -14.99 -7.84 -12.40
N LYS A 4 -14.34 -8.86 -11.85
CA LYS A 4 -14.85 -9.68 -10.75
C LYS A 4 -13.84 -9.78 -9.60
N LEU A 5 -14.31 -10.26 -8.45
CA LEU A 5 -13.45 -10.57 -7.32
C LEU A 5 -12.27 -11.47 -7.76
N GLY A 6 -11.06 -11.10 -7.35
CA GLY A 6 -9.87 -11.85 -7.68
C GLY A 6 -9.17 -11.42 -8.98
N ASP A 7 -9.82 -10.60 -9.80
CA ASP A 7 -9.20 -10.10 -11.03
C ASP A 7 -8.06 -9.11 -10.74
N VAL A 8 -7.13 -9.04 -11.68
CA VAL A 8 -6.15 -7.96 -11.76
C VAL A 8 -6.59 -7.02 -12.88
N ALA A 9 -6.56 -5.73 -12.63
CA ALA A 9 -7.05 -4.72 -13.54
C ALA A 9 -6.15 -3.48 -13.53
N ILE A 10 -6.32 -2.63 -14.54
CA ILE A 10 -5.72 -1.31 -14.61
C ILE A 10 -6.81 -0.25 -14.44
N ILE A 11 -6.51 0.80 -13.67
CA ILE A 11 -7.39 1.98 -13.57
C ILE A 11 -7.22 2.81 -14.84
N ILE A 12 -8.29 3.00 -15.61
CA ILE A 12 -8.24 3.68 -16.91
C ILE A 12 -8.79 5.10 -16.90
N LYS A 13 -9.53 5.48 -15.85
CA LYS A 13 -10.07 6.83 -15.65
C LYS A 13 -10.41 7.06 -14.19
N GLY A 14 -10.68 8.31 -13.82
CA GLY A 14 -10.99 8.72 -12.46
C GLY A 14 -9.88 9.56 -11.85
N ARG A 15 -9.62 9.39 -10.56
CA ARG A 15 -8.69 10.20 -9.78
C ARG A 15 -7.26 10.09 -10.30
N TRP A 16 -6.62 11.23 -10.62
CA TRP A 16 -5.18 11.31 -10.84
C TRP A 16 -4.47 11.32 -9.47
N PRO A 17 -3.33 10.63 -9.25
CA PRO A 17 -2.52 9.84 -10.19
C PRO A 17 -2.83 8.33 -10.23
N ASN A 18 -4.06 7.91 -9.92
CA ASN A 18 -4.41 6.48 -9.92
C ASN A 18 -4.56 5.90 -11.32
N VAL A 19 -4.86 6.74 -12.32
CA VAL A 19 -4.94 6.30 -13.71
C VAL A 19 -3.60 5.69 -14.15
N GLY A 20 -3.65 4.47 -14.68
CA GLY A 20 -2.49 3.68 -15.06
C GLY A 20 -1.99 2.70 -13.99
N ARG A 21 -2.49 2.77 -12.75
CA ARG A 21 -2.10 1.84 -11.68
C ARG A 21 -2.69 0.46 -11.91
N ILE A 22 -1.85 -0.56 -11.70
CA ILE A 22 -2.26 -1.96 -11.70
C ILE A 22 -2.75 -2.30 -10.30
N ILE A 23 -3.95 -2.87 -10.22
CA ILE A 23 -4.63 -3.20 -8.98
C ILE A 23 -5.15 -4.63 -8.99
N TYR A 24 -5.40 -5.14 -7.80
CA TYR A 24 -6.12 -6.37 -7.53
C TYR A 24 -7.51 -6.05 -6.96
N VAL A 25 -8.54 -6.71 -7.49
CA VAL A 25 -9.92 -6.56 -7.01
C VAL A 25 -10.09 -7.42 -5.75
N ALA A 26 -9.99 -6.76 -4.59
CA ALA A 26 -9.87 -7.44 -3.30
C ALA A 26 -11.21 -7.78 -2.67
N ARG A 27 -12.21 -6.89 -2.80
CA ARG A 27 -13.53 -7.09 -2.19
C ARG A 27 -14.60 -6.28 -2.90
N GLU A 28 -15.79 -6.86 -3.00
CA GLU A 28 -17.01 -6.15 -3.42
C GLU A 28 -17.46 -5.15 -2.34
N THR A 29 -17.93 -3.98 -2.76
CA THR A 29 -18.58 -3.02 -1.87
C THR A 29 -19.89 -2.54 -2.48
N GLY A 30 -20.67 -1.81 -1.71
CA GLY A 30 -21.90 -1.21 -2.20
C GLY A 30 -21.63 -0.03 -3.13
N ASP A 31 -22.72 0.59 -3.57
CA ASP A 31 -22.64 1.80 -4.35
C ASP A 31 -22.00 2.94 -3.55
N ARG A 32 -21.18 3.76 -4.22
CA ARG A 32 -20.53 4.93 -3.63
C ARG A 32 -20.75 6.15 -4.49
N ASP A 33 -20.78 7.30 -3.83
CA ASP A 33 -20.90 8.59 -4.47
C ASP A 33 -19.56 9.05 -5.07
N TYR A 34 -19.55 9.19 -6.39
CA TYR A 34 -18.45 9.70 -7.20
C TYR A 34 -18.84 10.97 -7.96
N THR A 35 -19.84 11.72 -7.46
CA THR A 35 -20.33 12.98 -8.05
C THR A 35 -19.22 14.03 -8.17
N ALA A 36 -18.29 14.08 -7.21
CA ALA A 36 -17.12 14.96 -7.29
C ALA A 36 -16.21 14.70 -8.52
N MET A 37 -16.32 13.51 -9.13
CA MET A 37 -15.63 13.14 -10.37
C MET A 37 -16.55 13.12 -11.60
N GLY A 38 -17.81 13.56 -11.45
CA GLY A 38 -18.79 13.60 -12.53
C GLY A 38 -19.45 12.25 -12.88
N TYR A 39 -19.36 11.25 -12.00
CA TYR A 39 -19.86 9.89 -12.27
C TYR A 39 -21.15 9.52 -11.53
N GLY A 40 -21.57 10.32 -10.55
CA GLY A 40 -22.73 10.02 -9.72
C GLY A 40 -22.51 8.83 -8.80
N ILE A 41 -23.60 8.14 -8.43
CA ILE A 41 -23.57 6.97 -7.55
C ILE A 41 -23.36 5.72 -8.40
N LEU A 42 -22.29 4.97 -8.14
CA LEU A 42 -21.93 3.78 -8.93
C LEU A 42 -21.47 2.61 -8.05
N PRO A 43 -21.60 1.36 -8.56
CA PRO A 43 -20.98 0.19 -7.96
C PRO A 43 -19.46 0.37 -7.84
N SER A 44 -18.94 0.07 -6.66
CA SER A 44 -17.53 0.25 -6.32
C SER A 44 -16.87 -1.08 -5.95
N TRP A 45 -15.56 -1.11 -6.12
CA TRP A 45 -14.68 -2.17 -5.63
C TRP A 45 -13.74 -1.62 -4.57
N ILE A 46 -13.39 -2.45 -3.58
CA ILE A 46 -12.17 -2.25 -2.81
C ILE A 46 -11.04 -2.91 -3.60
N VAL A 47 -10.05 -2.10 -3.95
CA VAL A 47 -8.90 -2.52 -4.73
C VAL A 47 -7.61 -2.36 -3.93
N GLU A 48 -6.66 -3.24 -4.19
CA GLU A 48 -5.31 -3.19 -3.62
C GLU A 48 -4.30 -2.89 -4.72
N SER A 49 -3.40 -1.94 -4.50
CA SER A 49 -2.37 -1.60 -5.48
C SER A 49 -1.30 -2.68 -5.56
N LEU A 50 -0.98 -3.08 -6.78
CA LEU A 50 0.17 -3.92 -7.06
C LEU A 50 1.42 -3.08 -7.39
N GLY A 51 1.34 -1.75 -7.37
CA GLY A 51 2.47 -0.86 -7.65
C GLY A 51 2.29 0.55 -7.10
N GLY A 52 2.97 0.87 -6.00
CA GLY A 52 2.91 2.17 -5.31
C GLY A 52 1.57 2.46 -4.63
N ASP A 53 1.46 3.58 -3.92
CA ASP A 53 0.21 3.96 -3.27
C ASP A 53 -0.85 4.45 -4.25
N LEU A 54 -2.12 4.20 -3.91
CA LEU A 54 -3.27 4.86 -4.51
C LEU A 54 -3.52 6.17 -3.75
N ASP A 55 -3.89 7.21 -4.48
CA ASP A 55 -4.47 8.41 -3.91
C ASP A 55 -5.90 8.13 -3.45
N THR A 56 -6.16 8.27 -2.16
CA THR A 56 -7.47 8.03 -1.54
C THR A 56 -7.95 9.27 -0.79
N ASP A 57 -9.20 9.27 -0.33
CA ASP A 57 -9.75 10.42 0.42
C ASP A 57 -9.04 10.68 1.75
N ALA A 58 -8.40 9.65 2.32
CA ALA A 58 -7.61 9.75 3.55
C ALA A 58 -6.11 9.96 3.29
N GLY A 59 -5.73 10.22 2.04
CA GLY A 59 -4.33 10.30 1.59
C GLY A 59 -3.83 9.02 0.91
N PRO A 60 -2.52 8.93 0.61
CA PRO A 60 -1.94 7.79 -0.07
C PRO A 60 -2.09 6.49 0.74
N ALA A 61 -2.59 5.43 0.10
CA ALA A 61 -2.74 4.12 0.72
C ALA A 61 -2.63 2.97 -0.30
N GLN A 62 -2.23 1.79 0.19
CA GLN A 62 -2.18 0.57 -0.63
C GLN A 62 -3.58 0.06 -1.04
N ARG A 63 -4.64 0.48 -0.35
CA ARG A 63 -6.03 0.10 -0.64
C ARG A 63 -6.91 1.30 -0.82
N GLY A 64 -7.82 1.22 -1.79
CA GLY A 64 -8.73 2.32 -2.11
C GLY A 64 -10.04 1.83 -2.72
N PHE A 65 -10.95 2.77 -2.93
CA PHE A 65 -12.23 2.52 -3.61
C PHE A 65 -12.14 3.01 -5.04
N THR A 66 -12.69 2.24 -5.98
CA THR A 66 -12.75 2.64 -7.38
C THR A 66 -14.02 2.11 -8.04
N PRO A 67 -14.73 2.92 -8.85
CA PRO A 67 -15.95 2.48 -9.49
C PRO A 67 -15.65 1.45 -10.58
N ASP A 68 -16.54 0.48 -10.79
CA ASP A 68 -16.35 -0.57 -11.80
C ASP A 68 -16.08 -0.02 -13.22
N ILE A 69 -16.72 1.11 -13.56
CA ILE A 69 -16.53 1.79 -14.85
C ILE A 69 -15.10 2.32 -15.05
N SER A 70 -14.32 2.50 -13.99
CA SER A 70 -12.93 2.98 -14.04
C SER A 70 -11.92 1.87 -14.31
N LEU A 71 -12.36 0.62 -14.31
CA LEU A 71 -11.48 -0.55 -14.36
C LEU A 71 -11.53 -1.23 -15.72
N ARG A 72 -10.36 -1.65 -16.18
CA ARG A 72 -10.20 -2.58 -17.30
C ARG A 72 -9.44 -3.80 -16.82
N ARG A 73 -10.07 -4.97 -16.91
CA ARG A 73 -9.44 -6.25 -16.57
C ARG A 73 -8.20 -6.47 -17.44
N LEU A 74 -7.14 -7.00 -16.83
CA LEU A 74 -6.00 -7.54 -17.58
C LEU A 74 -6.28 -9.02 -17.86
N ASP A 75 -6.05 -9.45 -19.10
CA ASP A 75 -6.25 -10.84 -19.50
C ASP A 75 -5.06 -11.69 -19.02
N LEU A 76 -5.15 -12.10 -17.76
CA LEU A 76 -4.19 -12.94 -17.08
C LEU A 76 -4.82 -14.28 -16.74
N THR A 77 -4.02 -15.34 -16.77
CA THR A 77 -4.45 -16.62 -16.19
C THR A 77 -4.56 -16.47 -14.67
N PRO A 78 -5.39 -17.30 -14.00
CA PRO A 78 -5.47 -17.30 -12.54
C PRO A 78 -4.10 -17.51 -11.87
N GLU A 79 -3.22 -18.28 -12.51
CA GLU A 79 -1.86 -18.54 -12.05
C GLU A 79 -0.98 -17.29 -12.13
N GLN A 80 -1.05 -16.56 -13.25
CA GLN A 80 -0.33 -15.28 -13.42
C GLN A 80 -0.81 -14.23 -12.41
N ALA A 81 -2.13 -14.10 -12.24
CA ALA A 81 -2.72 -13.20 -11.25
C ALA A 81 -2.29 -13.56 -9.82
N LYS A 82 -2.21 -14.85 -9.50
CA LYS A 82 -1.68 -15.33 -8.21
C LYS A 82 -0.20 -15.00 -8.06
N ALA A 83 0.61 -15.26 -9.09
CA ALA A 83 2.05 -15.00 -9.07
C ALA A 83 2.37 -13.51 -8.85
N MET A 84 1.64 -12.60 -9.50
CA MET A 84 1.80 -11.16 -9.29
C MET A 84 1.53 -10.73 -7.84
N ARG A 85 0.49 -11.30 -7.22
CA ARG A 85 0.17 -11.03 -5.81
C ARG A 85 1.23 -11.56 -4.86
N THR A 86 1.71 -12.78 -5.10
CA THR A 86 2.78 -13.36 -4.29
C THR A 86 4.06 -12.54 -4.42
N ALA A 87 4.45 -12.14 -5.63
CA ALA A 87 5.63 -11.30 -5.84
C ALA A 87 5.55 -9.95 -5.11
N LYS A 88 4.37 -9.32 -5.07
CA LYS A 88 4.13 -8.10 -4.29
C LYS A 88 4.25 -8.36 -2.79
N ALA A 89 3.62 -9.42 -2.29
CA ALA A 89 3.69 -9.79 -0.87
C ALA A 89 5.14 -10.06 -0.42
N ASP A 90 5.93 -10.76 -1.22
CA ASP A 90 7.34 -11.04 -0.94
C ASP A 90 8.17 -9.75 -0.92
N HIS A 91 7.91 -8.84 -1.87
CA HIS A 91 8.56 -7.54 -1.92
C HIS A 91 8.23 -6.68 -0.70
N ASP A 92 6.95 -6.59 -0.32
CA ASP A 92 6.50 -5.83 0.85
C ASP A 92 7.06 -6.39 2.15
N PHE A 93 7.08 -7.72 2.27
CA PHE A 93 7.66 -8.39 3.43
C PHE A 93 9.16 -8.07 3.56
N LYS A 94 9.90 -8.12 2.45
CA LYS A 94 11.32 -7.77 2.43
C LYS A 94 11.55 -6.30 2.80
N ALA A 95 10.76 -5.38 2.25
CA ALA A 95 10.85 -3.95 2.59
C ALA A 95 10.61 -3.71 4.09
N ALA A 96 9.61 -4.38 4.68
CA ALA A 96 9.32 -4.28 6.11
C ALA A 96 10.47 -4.85 6.98
N LEU A 97 11.12 -5.93 6.55
CA LEU A 97 12.31 -6.47 7.23
C LEU A 97 13.48 -5.50 7.17
N ASP A 98 13.71 -4.86 6.02
CA ASP A 98 14.77 -3.87 5.86
C ASP A 98 14.54 -2.64 6.75
N GLU A 99 13.30 -2.15 6.82
CA GLU A 99 12.92 -1.07 7.75
C GLU A 99 13.13 -1.46 9.22
N LEU A 100 12.73 -2.68 9.59
CA LEU A 100 12.91 -3.20 10.95
C LEU A 100 14.39 -3.29 11.32
N ALA A 101 15.25 -3.72 10.40
CA ALA A 101 16.70 -3.77 10.62
C ALA A 101 17.30 -2.38 10.91
N VAL A 102 16.84 -1.34 10.19
CA VAL A 102 17.24 0.05 10.44
C VAL A 102 16.79 0.50 11.84
N VAL A 103 15.56 0.17 12.25
CA VAL A 103 15.06 0.49 13.59
C VAL A 103 15.90 -0.16 14.68
N PHE A 104 16.25 -1.44 14.54
CA PHE A 104 17.11 -2.14 15.50
C PHE A 104 18.52 -1.53 15.58
N ALA A 105 19.13 -1.22 14.43
CA ALA A 105 20.46 -0.59 14.41
C ALA A 105 20.46 0.78 15.11
N ASN A 106 19.40 1.57 14.93
CA ASN A 106 19.24 2.86 15.61
C ASN A 106 18.99 2.69 17.11
N TYR A 107 18.20 1.68 17.50
CA TYR A 107 17.98 1.34 18.90
C TYR A 107 19.30 0.98 19.60
N GLU A 108 20.12 0.09 19.02
CA GLU A 108 21.42 -0.26 19.60
C GLU A 108 22.38 0.93 19.73
N LYS A 109 22.44 1.79 18.71
CA LYS A 109 23.25 3.02 18.75
C LYS A 109 22.80 3.94 19.89
N SER A 110 21.49 4.12 20.06
CA SER A 110 20.92 4.94 21.15
C SER A 110 21.24 4.36 22.54
N GLN A 111 21.20 3.03 22.70
CA GLN A 111 21.53 2.37 23.96
C GLN A 111 23.02 2.50 24.30
N LYS A 112 23.91 2.35 23.30
CA LYS A 112 25.36 2.55 23.47
C LYS A 112 25.70 4.00 23.85
N GLN A 113 25.04 4.98 23.24
CA GLN A 113 25.20 6.40 23.60
C GLN A 113 24.70 6.69 25.03
N ARG A 114 23.55 6.14 25.44
CA ARG A 114 23.04 6.28 26.81
C ARG A 114 23.97 5.67 27.85
N LYS A 115 24.54 4.49 27.60
CA LYS A 115 25.53 3.86 28.50
C LYS A 115 26.80 4.70 28.64
N ARG A 116 27.38 5.16 27.53
CA ARG A 116 28.58 6.03 27.54
C ARG A 116 28.33 7.38 28.23
N SER A 117 27.14 7.96 28.06
CA SER A 117 26.78 9.20 28.76
C SER A 117 26.71 8.99 30.27
N LYS A 118 26.09 7.89 30.73
CA LYS A 118 26.03 7.57 32.16
C LYS A 118 27.41 7.34 32.77
N GLU A 119 28.28 6.60 32.07
CA GLU A 119 29.65 6.32 32.51
C GLU A 119 30.49 7.61 32.66
N ARG A 120 30.37 8.55 31.71
CA ARG A 120 31.01 9.87 31.82
C ARG A 120 30.52 10.67 33.02
N THR A 121 29.21 10.76 33.24
CA THR A 121 28.65 11.51 34.37
C THR A 121 29.09 10.93 35.72
N THR A 122 29.22 9.60 35.85
CA THR A 122 29.73 8.97 37.07
C THR A 122 31.23 9.19 37.28
N ALA A 123 32.02 9.25 36.21
CA ALA A 123 33.46 9.51 36.31
C ALA A 123 33.76 10.95 36.73
N ASP A 124 32.99 11.92 36.22
CA ASP A 124 33.13 13.35 36.58
C ASP A 124 32.66 13.66 38.03
N LEU A 125 31.87 12.78 38.65
CA LEU A 125 31.43 12.90 40.06
C LEU A 125 32.43 12.30 41.06
N LEU A 126 33.43 11.56 40.59
CA LEU A 126 34.42 10.85 41.41
C LEU A 126 35.84 11.46 41.32
N ALA A 127 36.02 12.52 40.52
CA ALA A 127 37.25 13.29 40.37
C ALA A 127 37.17 14.61 41.15
#